data_AF-F9Q9T1-F1
#
_entry.id   AF-F9Q9T1-F1
#
_cell.length_a   1.000
_cell.length_b   1.000
_cell.length_c   1.000
_cell.angle_alpha   90.00
_cell.angle_beta   90.00
_cell.angle_gamma   90.00
#
_symmetry.space_group_name_H-M   'P 1'
#
loop_
_entity.id
_entity.type
_entity.pdbx_description
1 polymer ?
#
loop_
_entity_poly.entity_id
_entity_poly.type
_entity_poly.pdbx_seq_one_letter_code
_entity_poly.pdbx_strand_id
1 'polypeptide(L)'
;MIEFADGAKITYNQANGDLVVTGIKTANIKADNQIHIECLTVNIKGNVNIDGNLSTTGTTKSKGEISTQSNVSASGDIKGGKISLQNHVHVAQGEKARTSKATV
;
A
#
# COMPACT_ATOMS: atom_id res chain seq x y z
N MET A 1 -24.76 18.55 16.17
CA MET A 1 -24.13 19.06 14.94
C MET A 1 -23.50 20.40 15.27
N ILE A 2 -22.29 20.65 14.80
CA ILE A 2 -21.61 21.95 14.84
C ILE A 2 -21.48 22.42 13.40
N GLU A 3 -21.91 23.66 13.11
CA GLU A 3 -21.82 24.28 11.80
C GLU A 3 -21.08 25.62 11.91
N PHE A 4 -20.12 25.84 11.03
CA PHE A 4 -19.27 27.03 10.99
C PHE A 4 -19.74 28.01 9.92
N ALA A 5 -19.34 29.28 10.02
CA ALA A 5 -19.77 30.34 9.11
C ALA A 5 -19.34 30.12 7.65
N ASP A 6 -18.29 29.33 7.42
CA ASP A 6 -17.82 28.94 6.09
C ASP A 6 -18.57 27.70 5.52
N GLY A 7 -19.57 27.20 6.24
CA GLY A 7 -20.37 26.05 5.86
C GLY A 7 -19.76 24.69 6.21
N ALA A 8 -18.59 24.65 6.87
CA ALA A 8 -18.03 23.40 7.39
C ALA A 8 -18.93 22.83 8.49
N LYS A 9 -19.02 21.49 8.57
CA LYS A 9 -19.88 20.80 9.53
C LYS A 9 -19.17 19.64 10.20
N ILE A 10 -19.47 19.45 11.48
CA ILE A 10 -19.10 18.26 12.27
C ILE A 10 -20.39 17.68 12.85
N THR A 11 -20.70 16.44 12.46
CA THR A 11 -21.95 15.75 12.85
C THR A 11 -21.62 14.37 13.40
N TYR A 12 -22.17 14.04 14.56
CA TYR A 12 -22.15 12.69 15.12
C TYR A 12 -23.57 12.13 15.16
N ASN A 13 -23.81 11.04 14.44
CA ASN A 13 -25.09 10.33 14.45
C ASN A 13 -25.04 9.17 15.44
N GLN A 14 -25.78 9.30 16.54
CA GLN A 14 -25.78 8.33 17.63
C GLN A 14 -26.47 7.00 17.26
N ALA A 15 -27.37 7.00 16.28
CA ALA A 15 -28.11 5.79 15.91
C ALA A 15 -27.20 4.75 15.23
N ASN A 16 -26.16 5.19 14.54
CA ASN A 16 -25.21 4.33 13.84
C ASN A 16 -23.73 4.58 14.21
N GLY A 17 -23.45 5.50 15.15
CA GLY A 17 -22.10 5.82 15.60
C GLY A 17 -21.23 6.55 14.57
N ASP A 18 -21.85 7.25 13.61
CA ASP A 18 -21.16 7.83 12.46
C ASP A 18 -20.71 9.27 12.72
N LEU A 19 -19.40 9.53 12.59
CA LEU A 19 -18.81 10.86 12.66
C LEU A 19 -18.49 11.38 11.26
N VAL A 20 -19.14 12.48 10.88
CA VAL A 20 -19.02 13.09 9.55
C VAL A 20 -18.47 14.51 9.69
N VAL A 21 -17.35 14.77 9.00
CA VAL A 21 -16.75 16.11 8.84
C VAL A 21 -16.75 16.49 7.36
N THR A 22 -17.41 17.59 7.01
CA THR A 22 -17.58 18.02 5.61
C THR A 22 -17.38 19.54 5.46
N GLY A 23 -17.19 19.99 4.23
CA GLY A 23 -17.01 21.41 3.89
C GLY A 23 -15.61 21.96 4.22
N ILE A 24 -14.73 21.17 4.82
CA ILE A 24 -13.35 21.56 5.11
C ILE A 24 -12.45 21.49 3.88
N LYS A 25 -11.42 22.34 3.82
CA LYS A 25 -10.39 22.32 2.76
C LYS A 25 -9.23 21.37 3.08
N THR A 26 -8.89 21.23 4.36
CA THR A 26 -7.75 20.43 4.83
C THR A 26 -8.02 19.92 6.23
N ALA A 27 -7.73 18.65 6.49
CA ALA A 27 -7.67 18.07 7.83
C ALA A 27 -6.20 17.87 8.21
N ASN A 28 -5.74 18.52 9.27
CA ASN A 28 -4.39 18.35 9.79
C ASN A 28 -4.45 17.54 11.09
N ILE A 29 -3.75 16.41 11.13
CA ILE A 29 -3.56 15.61 12.34
C ILE A 29 -2.07 15.62 12.66
N LYS A 30 -1.69 16.26 13.77
CA LYS A 30 -0.30 16.37 14.22
C LYS A 30 -0.22 15.77 15.62
N ALA A 31 0.60 14.75 15.76
CA ALA A 31 0.87 14.07 17.02
C ALA A 31 2.37 13.88 17.17
N ASP A 32 2.93 14.19 18.34
CA ASP A 32 4.38 14.12 18.57
C ASP A 32 4.90 12.68 18.68
N ASN A 33 4.03 11.73 19.04
CA ASN A 33 4.40 10.34 19.25
C ASN A 33 3.79 9.40 18.20
N GLN A 34 2.46 9.28 18.14
CA GLN A 34 1.79 8.33 17.24
C GLN A 34 0.34 8.70 16.95
N ILE A 35 -0.20 8.20 15.84
CA ILE A 35 -1.63 8.16 15.53
C ILE A 35 -2.03 6.68 15.42
N HIS A 36 -3.01 6.25 16.21
CA HIS A 36 -3.61 4.92 16.09
C HIS A 36 -4.96 5.00 15.37
N ILE A 37 -5.18 4.08 14.42
CA ILE A 37 -6.44 3.92 13.70
C ILE A 37 -6.87 2.46 13.86
N GLU A 38 -7.84 2.22 14.73
CA GLU A 38 -8.36 0.90 15.03
C GLU A 38 -9.72 0.72 14.34
N CYS A 39 -9.71 0.21 13.12
CA CYS A 39 -10.90 -0.11 12.36
C CYS A 39 -10.62 -1.26 11.37
N LEU A 40 -11.68 -1.84 10.81
CA LEU A 40 -11.54 -2.93 9.84
C LEU A 40 -10.99 -2.45 8.49
N THR A 41 -11.36 -1.24 8.06
CA THR A 41 -11.06 -0.72 6.73
C THR A 41 -10.84 0.78 6.73
N VAL A 42 -9.76 1.23 6.09
CA VAL A 42 -9.49 2.64 5.75
C VAL A 42 -9.56 2.79 4.24
N ASN A 43 -10.47 3.63 3.74
CA ASN A 43 -10.62 3.90 2.30
C ASN A 43 -10.10 5.29 1.97
N ILE A 44 -9.17 5.39 1.02
CA ILE A 44 -8.58 6.66 0.56
C ILE A 44 -8.77 6.74 -0.95
N LYS A 45 -9.43 7.80 -1.44
CA LYS A 45 -9.68 8.00 -2.88
C LYS A 45 -8.49 8.61 -3.62
N GLY A 46 -7.71 9.44 -2.93
CA GLY A 46 -6.55 10.13 -3.49
C GLY A 46 -5.26 9.36 -3.30
N ASN A 47 -4.15 10.03 -3.60
CA ASN A 47 -2.81 9.50 -3.36
C ASN A 47 -2.50 9.44 -1.86
N VAL A 48 -1.64 8.49 -1.49
CA VAL A 48 -1.06 8.39 -0.15
C VAL A 48 0.44 8.57 -0.30
N ASN A 49 0.95 9.67 0.24
CA ASN A 49 2.39 9.94 0.30
C ASN A 49 2.88 9.61 1.71
N ILE A 50 3.94 8.80 1.79
CA ILE A 50 4.54 8.36 3.06
C ILE A 50 6.02 8.71 2.97
N ASP A 51 6.46 9.67 3.77
CA ASP A 51 7.88 10.08 3.80
C ASP A 51 8.76 9.07 4.57
N GLY A 52 8.14 8.30 5.47
CA GLY A 52 8.78 7.23 6.24
C GLY A 52 8.63 5.84 5.62
N ASN A 53 8.89 4.82 6.43
CA ASN A 53 8.76 3.42 6.00
C ASN A 53 7.30 2.96 6.00
N LEU A 54 6.89 2.22 4.97
CA LEU A 54 5.65 1.45 4.96
C LEU A 54 5.94 -0.01 5.35
N SER A 55 5.39 -0.45 6.47
CA SER A 55 5.41 -1.87 6.88
C SER A 55 4.00 -2.44 6.81
N THR A 56 3.86 -3.67 6.29
CA THR A 56 2.58 -4.38 6.16
C THR A 56 2.78 -5.83 6.56
N THR A 57 1.95 -6.35 7.46
CA THR A 57 1.98 -7.75 7.90
C THR A 57 1.15 -8.67 7.01
N GLY A 58 0.18 -8.12 6.28
CA GLY A 58 -0.68 -8.82 5.34
C GLY A 58 -0.21 -8.74 3.89
N THR A 59 -1.12 -9.09 2.97
CA THR A 59 -0.86 -9.07 1.52
C THR A 59 -1.12 -7.69 0.93
N THR A 60 -0.15 -7.15 0.20
CA THR A 60 -0.32 -5.96 -0.63
C THR A 60 -0.66 -6.36 -2.07
N LYS A 61 -1.69 -5.74 -2.66
CA LYS A 61 -2.07 -5.91 -4.08
C LYS A 61 -2.09 -4.55 -4.76
N SER A 62 -1.31 -4.39 -5.82
CA SER A 62 -1.37 -3.22 -6.72
C SER A 62 -1.99 -3.62 -8.05
N LYS A 63 -2.92 -2.80 -8.55
CA LYS A 63 -3.40 -2.91 -9.95
C LYS A 63 -2.51 -2.15 -10.94
N GLY A 64 -1.79 -1.13 -10.46
CA GLY A 64 -0.86 -0.34 -11.25
C GLY A 64 0.57 -0.86 -11.15
N GLU A 65 1.48 -0.18 -11.86
CA GLU A 65 2.91 -0.45 -11.78
C GLU A 65 3.46 -0.22 -10.37
N ILE A 66 4.43 -1.06 -9.99
CA ILE A 66 5.25 -0.85 -8.80
C ILE A 66 6.65 -0.50 -9.28
N SER A 67 7.09 0.73 -9.00
CA SER A 67 8.44 1.20 -9.30
C SER A 67 9.23 1.36 -8.01
N THR A 68 10.46 0.84 -8.00
CA THR A 68 11.38 0.90 -6.85
C THR A 68 12.73 1.44 -7.32
N GLN A 69 13.30 2.40 -6.58
CA GLN A 69 14.58 3.01 -6.95
C GLN A 69 15.81 2.16 -6.54
N SER A 70 15.62 1.22 -5.62
CA SER A 70 16.69 0.39 -5.05
C SER A 70 16.32 -1.09 -5.15
N ASN A 71 16.94 -1.92 -4.33
CA ASN A 71 16.78 -3.37 -4.38
C ASN A 71 15.37 -3.80 -3.92
N VAL A 72 14.88 -4.86 -4.57
CA VAL A 72 13.75 -5.65 -4.08
C VAL A 72 14.29 -6.98 -3.58
N SER A 73 14.18 -7.20 -2.26
CA SER A 73 14.57 -8.47 -1.62
C SER A 73 13.33 -9.22 -1.15
N ALA A 74 13.28 -10.52 -1.38
CA ALA A 74 12.23 -11.41 -0.89
C ALA A 74 12.86 -12.59 -0.14
N SER A 75 12.29 -12.96 1.01
CA SER A 75 12.65 -14.21 1.69
C SER A 75 12.12 -15.44 0.95
N GLY A 76 11.05 -15.26 0.18
CA GLY A 76 10.48 -16.25 -0.72
C GLY A 76 10.89 -16.05 -2.18
N ASP A 77 10.07 -16.60 -3.07
CA ASP A 77 10.29 -16.52 -4.52
C ASP A 77 9.65 -15.26 -5.12
N ILE A 78 10.30 -14.68 -6.14
CA ILE A 78 9.73 -13.60 -6.96
C ILE A 78 9.20 -14.23 -8.24
N LYS A 79 7.89 -14.08 -8.49
CA LYS A 79 7.23 -14.72 -9.62
C LYS A 79 6.70 -13.72 -10.64
N GLY A 80 7.16 -13.85 -11.89
CA GLY A 80 6.57 -13.18 -13.05
C GLY A 80 5.58 -14.14 -13.74
N GLY A 81 4.31 -14.08 -13.37
CA GLY A 81 3.31 -15.05 -13.84
C GLY A 81 3.64 -16.47 -13.34
N LYS A 82 3.91 -17.40 -14.27
CA LYS A 82 4.31 -18.79 -13.93
C LYS A 82 5.82 -18.96 -13.76
N ILE A 83 6.62 -17.92 -14.02
CA ILE A 83 8.08 -17.99 -13.94
C ILE A 83 8.52 -17.67 -12.51
N SER A 84 9.27 -18.61 -11.93
CA SER A 84 9.95 -18.48 -10.62
C SER A 84 11.35 -17.94 -10.82
N LEU A 85 11.71 -16.84 -10.17
CA LEU A 85 13.07 -16.31 -10.24
C LEU A 85 14.07 -17.29 -9.60
N GLN A 86 13.68 -18.02 -8.56
CA GLN A 86 14.55 -19.03 -7.93
C GLN A 86 14.86 -20.24 -8.83
N ASN A 87 13.97 -20.58 -9.76
CA ASN A 87 14.07 -21.81 -10.55
C ASN A 87 14.21 -21.57 -12.06
N HIS A 88 14.26 -20.32 -12.52
CA HIS A 88 14.40 -20.04 -13.94
C HIS A 88 15.74 -20.56 -14.47
N VAL A 89 15.72 -21.01 -15.71
CA VAL A 89 16.88 -21.50 -16.45
C VAL A 89 16.85 -20.91 -17.85
N HIS A 90 18.02 -20.82 -18.47
CA HIS A 90 18.21 -20.20 -19.78
C HIS A 90 18.50 -21.25 -20.85
N VAL A 91 18.42 -20.85 -22.11
CA VAL A 91 18.95 -21.60 -23.27
C VAL A 91 19.77 -20.59 -24.07
N ALA A 92 21.06 -20.88 -24.27
CA ALA A 92 21.91 -20.02 -25.06
C ALA A 92 21.49 -20.05 -26.54
N GLN A 93 21.73 -18.97 -27.27
CA GLN A 93 21.37 -18.90 -28.67
C GLN A 93 22.14 -19.97 -29.48
N GLY A 94 21.40 -20.79 -30.23
CA GLY A 94 21.96 -21.91 -31.01
C GLY A 94 22.04 -23.24 -30.25
N GLU A 95 21.83 -23.22 -28.92
CA GLU A 95 21.83 -24.42 -28.09
C GLU A 95 20.43 -25.02 -27.93
N LYS A 96 20.37 -26.30 -27.56
CA LYS A 96 19.12 -27.01 -27.24
C LYS A 96 18.99 -27.37 -25.76
N ALA A 97 20.11 -27.42 -25.04
CA ALA A 97 20.12 -27.75 -23.63
C ALA A 97 19.81 -26.51 -22.77
N ARG A 98 19.05 -26.71 -21.70
CA ARG A 98 18.81 -25.67 -20.69
C ARG A 98 19.99 -25.62 -19.71
N THR A 99 20.26 -24.43 -19.17
CA THR A 99 21.20 -24.29 -18.05
C THR A 99 20.69 -25.02 -16.81
N SER A 100 21.56 -25.22 -15.82
CA SER A 100 21.13 -25.48 -14.45
C SER A 100 20.42 -24.25 -13.87
N LYS A 101 19.69 -24.46 -12.76
CA LYS A 101 19.16 -23.35 -11.95
C LYS A 101 20.31 -22.52 -11.38
N ALA A 102 20.04 -21.23 -11.15
CA ALA A 102 20.91 -20.40 -10.35
C ALA A 102 21.04 -21.00 -8.94
N THR A 103 22.27 -21.10 -8.44
CA THR A 103 22.57 -21.44 -7.05
C THR A 103 22.99 -20.18 -6.33
N VAL A 104 22.46 -20.00 -5.11
CA VAL A 104 22.99 -19.02 -4.16
C VAL A 104 24.34 -19.48 -3.62
#